data_AF-A0A3Q1EUJ3-F1
#
_entry.id   AF-A0A3Q1EUJ3-F1
#
_cell.length_a   1.000
_cell.length_b   1.000
_cell.length_c   1.000
_cell.angle_alpha   90.00
_cell.angle_beta   90.00
_cell.angle_gamma   90.00
#
_symmetry.space_group_name_H-M   'P 1'
#
loop_
_entity.id
_entity.type
_entity.pdbx_description
1 polymer ?
#
loop_
_entity_poly.entity_id
_entity_poly.type
_entity_poly.pdbx_seq_one_letter_code
_entity_poly.pdbx_strand_id
1 'polypeptide(L)'
;MERASKEPMSDLESGMVSIVRVFHKYSGLKGKLRKAELKELINNEMNHFIMKIQENETLDELFADLDQNGDLEIDFKEFIALIAMVTSACHDLFIPVQHDK
;
A
#
# COMPACT_ATOMS: atom_id res chain seq x y z
N MET A 1 -15.21 -3.97 -36.76
CA MET A 1 -16.03 -3.83 -35.55
C MET A 1 -15.15 -4.27 -34.40
N GLU A 2 -14.76 -3.48 -33.40
CA GLU A 2 -15.06 -2.12 -32.98
C GLU A 2 -13.79 -1.67 -32.24
N ARG A 3 -13.18 -0.54 -32.63
CA ARG A 3 -12.13 0.06 -31.79
C ARG A 3 -12.87 0.66 -30.60
N ALA A 4 -12.97 -0.10 -29.51
CA ALA A 4 -13.41 0.46 -28.24
C ALA A 4 -12.42 1.59 -27.89
N SER A 5 -12.90 2.83 -27.96
CA SER A 5 -12.23 4.00 -27.40
C SER A 5 -12.10 3.76 -25.90
N LYS A 6 -10.91 3.32 -25.46
CA LYS A 6 -10.55 3.36 -24.04
C LYS A 6 -10.44 4.84 -23.69
N GLU A 7 -11.52 5.42 -23.17
CA GLU A 7 -11.41 6.69 -22.48
C GLU A 7 -10.31 6.57 -21.42
N PRO A 8 -9.49 7.62 -21.23
CA PRO A 8 -8.49 7.60 -20.19
C PRO A 8 -9.19 7.42 -18.85
N MET A 9 -8.69 6.49 -18.03
CA MET A 9 -9.18 6.27 -16.67
C MET A 9 -9.13 7.58 -15.90
N SER A 10 -10.14 7.82 -15.05
CA SER A 10 -10.08 8.93 -14.08
C SER A 10 -8.89 8.77 -13.14
N ASP A 11 -8.52 9.85 -12.43
CA ASP A 11 -7.40 9.82 -11.48
C ASP A 11 -7.61 8.77 -10.38
N LEU A 12 -8.83 8.62 -9.89
CA LEU A 12 -9.17 7.63 -8.87
C LEU A 12 -9.02 6.19 -9.40
N GLU A 13 -9.56 5.91 -10.57
CA GLU A 13 -9.42 4.59 -11.21
C GLU A 13 -7.95 4.26 -11.51
N SER A 14 -7.20 5.26 -11.98
CA SER A 14 -5.76 5.13 -12.22
C SER A 14 -4.99 4.85 -10.92
N GLY A 15 -5.38 5.51 -9.82
CA GLY A 15 -4.84 5.26 -8.48
C GLY A 15 -5.13 3.83 -8.01
N MET A 16 -6.38 3.38 -8.10
CA MET A 16 -6.78 2.01 -7.73
C MET A 16 -6.02 0.96 -8.54
N VAL A 17 -5.91 1.15 -9.86
CA VAL A 17 -5.12 0.26 -10.73
C VAL A 17 -3.65 0.27 -10.35
N SER A 18 -3.10 1.42 -9.94
CA SER A 18 -1.71 1.53 -9.50
C SER A 18 -1.46 0.75 -8.20
N ILE A 19 -2.37 0.85 -7.21
CA ILE A 19 -2.30 0.07 -5.96
C ILE A 19 -2.27 -1.44 -6.27
N VAL A 20 -3.18 -1.91 -7.13
CA VAL A 20 -3.25 -3.32 -7.54
C VAL A 20 -1.97 -3.77 -8.25
N ARG A 21 -1.44 -2.94 -9.16
CA ARG A 21 -0.19 -3.24 -9.89
C ARG A 21 1.01 -3.33 -8.96
N VAL A 22 1.13 -2.41 -8.01
CA VAL A 22 2.20 -2.43 -7.01
C VAL A 22 2.12 -3.71 -6.17
N PHE A 23 0.94 -4.07 -5.67
CA PHE A 23 0.79 -5.32 -4.92
C PHE A 23 1.24 -6.55 -5.74
N HIS A 24 0.80 -6.67 -6.99
CA HIS A 24 1.19 -7.79 -7.86
C HIS A 24 2.68 -7.80 -8.23
N LYS A 25 3.32 -6.62 -8.30
CA LYS A 25 4.76 -6.51 -8.55
C LYS A 25 5.58 -7.23 -7.47
N TYR A 26 5.16 -7.16 -6.20
CA TYR A 26 5.90 -7.75 -5.08
C TYR A 26 5.36 -9.13 -4.64
N SER A 27 4.07 -9.40 -4.78
CA SER A 27 3.47 -10.70 -4.41
C SER A 27 3.69 -11.82 -5.44
N GLY A 28 4.13 -11.44 -6.65
CA GLY A 28 4.44 -12.37 -7.73
C GLY A 28 3.29 -13.32 -8.06
N LEU A 29 3.63 -14.58 -8.38
CA LEU A 29 2.67 -15.60 -8.81
C LEU A 29 1.78 -16.15 -7.68
N LYS A 30 2.19 -15.97 -6.42
CA LYS A 30 1.46 -16.50 -5.26
C LYS A 30 0.28 -15.60 -4.87
N GLY A 31 0.33 -14.33 -5.25
CA GLY A 31 -0.74 -13.37 -4.95
C GLY A 31 -0.83 -12.97 -3.47
N LYS A 32 0.22 -13.26 -2.68
CA LYS A 32 0.39 -12.81 -1.30
C LYS A 32 1.83 -12.33 -1.07
N LEU A 33 2.03 -11.49 -0.06
CA LEU A 33 3.34 -10.96 0.33
C LEU A 33 3.85 -11.64 1.59
N ARG A 34 5.05 -12.16 1.53
CA ARG A 34 5.82 -12.56 2.71
C ARG A 34 6.46 -11.34 3.33
N LYS A 35 6.91 -11.50 4.58
CA LYS A 35 7.57 -10.42 5.33
C LYS A 35 8.71 -9.74 4.56
N ALA A 36 9.52 -10.49 3.83
CA ALA A 36 10.60 -9.94 3.00
C ALA A 36 10.07 -9.10 1.82
N GLU A 37 9.02 -9.56 1.15
CA GLU A 37 8.38 -8.86 0.02
C GLU A 37 7.68 -7.58 0.50
N LEU A 38 7.02 -7.63 1.67
CA LEU A 38 6.44 -6.46 2.32
C LEU A 38 7.51 -5.41 2.67
N LYS A 39 8.67 -5.84 3.21
CA LYS A 39 9.80 -4.96 3.50
C LYS A 39 10.29 -4.23 2.26
N GLU A 40 10.42 -4.97 1.16
CA GLU A 40 10.89 -4.40 -0.11
C GLU A 40 9.88 -3.40 -0.68
N LEU A 41 8.59 -3.74 -0.66
CA LEU A 41 7.50 -2.87 -1.10
C LEU A 41 7.52 -1.54 -0.35
N ILE A 42 7.55 -1.57 0.99
CA ILE A 42 7.53 -0.36 1.81
C ILE A 42 8.75 0.52 1.52
N ASN A 43 9.94 -0.07 1.46
CA ASN A 43 11.18 0.67 1.26
C ASN A 43 11.30 1.29 -0.15
N ASN A 44 10.65 0.70 -1.15
CA ASN A 44 10.73 1.15 -2.54
C ASN A 44 9.59 2.08 -2.94
N GLU A 45 8.37 1.82 -2.49
CA GLU A 45 7.16 2.53 -2.94
C GLU A 45 6.67 3.59 -1.94
N MET A 46 7.06 3.48 -0.65
CA MET A 46 6.58 4.36 0.43
C MET A 46 7.70 5.16 1.12
N ASN A 47 8.84 5.33 0.46
CA ASN A 47 10.05 5.96 1.00
C ASN A 47 9.88 7.40 1.55
N HIS A 48 8.86 8.14 1.13
CA HIS A 48 8.57 9.49 1.63
C HIS A 48 7.48 9.52 2.71
N PHE A 49 6.70 8.44 2.86
CA PHE A 49 5.59 8.34 3.81
C PHE A 49 5.96 7.51 5.04
N ILE A 50 6.80 6.50 4.86
CA ILE A 50 7.31 5.63 5.90
C ILE A 50 8.83 5.78 5.89
N MET A 51 9.42 6.14 7.04
CA MET A 51 10.87 6.06 7.18
C MET A 51 11.30 4.63 6.88
N LYS A 52 12.33 4.46 6.04
CA LYS A 52 12.83 3.14 5.65
C LYS A 52 12.88 2.21 6.85
N ILE A 53 12.20 1.07 6.76
CA ILE A 53 12.18 0.08 7.84
C ILE A 53 13.54 -0.61 7.85
N GLN A 54 14.43 -0.09 8.69
CA GLN A 54 15.76 -0.66 8.95
C GLN A 54 15.70 -1.70 10.06
N GLU A 55 14.84 -1.46 11.06
CA GLU A 55 14.66 -2.31 12.22
C GLU A 55 13.72 -3.48 11.90
N ASN A 56 14.17 -4.70 12.21
CA ASN A 56 13.35 -5.89 11.97
C ASN A 56 12.14 -5.95 12.92
N GLU A 57 12.25 -5.38 14.12
CA GLU A 57 11.18 -5.37 15.13
C GLU A 57 9.96 -4.57 14.66
N THR A 58 10.16 -3.37 14.11
CA THR A 58 9.05 -2.58 13.54
C THR A 58 8.37 -3.29 12.37
N LEU A 59 9.14 -4.03 11.57
CA LEU A 59 8.58 -4.86 10.50
C LEU A 59 7.80 -6.05 11.05
N ASP A 60 8.27 -6.67 12.14
CA ASP A 60 7.58 -7.77 12.82
C ASP A 60 6.23 -7.34 13.37
N GLU A 61 6.19 -6.21 14.09
CA GLU A 61 4.97 -5.64 14.64
C GLU A 61 3.98 -5.29 13.52
N LEU A 62 4.44 -4.56 12.49
CA LEU A 62 3.58 -4.23 11.35
C LEU A 62 3.06 -5.47 10.63
N PHE A 63 3.92 -6.48 10.44
CA PHE A 63 3.50 -7.72 9.79
C PHE A 63 2.45 -8.45 10.61
N ALA A 64 2.63 -8.55 11.93
CA ALA A 64 1.66 -9.16 12.84
C ALA A 64 0.34 -8.40 12.88
N ASP A 65 0.37 -7.06 12.78
CA ASP A 65 -0.82 -6.23 12.72
C ASP A 65 -1.58 -6.36 11.39
N LEU A 66 -0.90 -6.72 10.30
CA LEU A 66 -1.52 -6.90 8.98
C LEU A 66 -2.00 -8.34 8.74
N ASP A 67 -1.29 -9.36 9.24
CA ASP A 67 -1.62 -10.79 9.10
C ASP A 67 -2.79 -11.17 10.03
N GLN A 68 -3.98 -10.70 9.68
CA GLN A 68 -5.19 -10.88 10.49
C GLN A 68 -5.69 -12.33 10.49
N ASN A 69 -5.37 -13.08 9.43
CA ASN A 69 -5.78 -14.47 9.31
C ASN A 69 -4.75 -15.46 9.92
N GLY A 70 -3.51 -15.00 10.18
CA GLY A 70 -2.46 -15.77 10.86
C GLY A 70 -1.77 -16.82 9.99
N ASP A 71 -1.75 -16.63 8.66
CA ASP A 71 -1.14 -17.58 7.72
C ASP A 71 0.31 -17.24 7.35
N LEU A 72 0.86 -16.19 7.96
CA LEU A 72 2.23 -15.69 7.74
C LEU A 72 2.47 -15.15 6.32
N GLU A 73 1.40 -14.79 5.60
CA GLU A 73 1.43 -14.10 4.32
C GLU A 73 0.37 -12.98 4.29
N ILE A 74 0.65 -11.86 3.62
CA ILE A 74 -0.28 -10.73 3.51
C ILE A 74 -1.04 -10.82 2.19
N ASP A 75 -2.35 -11.00 2.25
CA ASP A 75 -3.21 -10.96 1.08
C ASP A 75 -3.54 -9.52 0.64
N PHE A 76 -4.28 -9.38 -0.46
CA PHE A 76 -4.60 -8.05 -0.97
C PHE A 76 -5.48 -7.23 -0.02
N LYS A 77 -6.40 -7.85 0.74
CA LYS A 77 -7.27 -7.14 1.68
C LYS A 77 -6.46 -6.62 2.86
N GLU A 78 -5.56 -7.43 3.38
CA GLU A 78 -4.64 -7.06 4.46
C GLU A 78 -3.69 -5.94 3.99
N PHE A 79 -3.18 -6.02 2.77
CA PHE A 79 -2.41 -4.94 2.16
C PHE A 79 -3.21 -3.62 2.02
N ILE A 80 -4.49 -3.68 1.64
CA ILE A 80 -5.32 -2.47 1.55
C ILE A 80 -5.51 -1.81 2.92
N ALA A 81 -5.51 -2.57 4.02
CA ALA A 81 -5.55 -2.01 5.36
C ALA A 81 -4.32 -1.11 5.64
N LEU A 82 -3.12 -1.54 5.22
CA LEU A 82 -1.91 -0.71 5.28
C LEU A 82 -2.07 0.59 4.48
N ILE A 83 -2.56 0.48 3.23
CA ILE A 83 -2.76 1.65 2.36
C ILE A 83 -3.75 2.63 3.00
N ALA A 84 -4.86 2.14 3.54
CA ALA A 84 -5.85 2.95 4.24
C ALA A 84 -5.26 3.65 5.47
N MET A 85 -4.46 2.92 6.28
CA MET A 85 -3.79 3.46 7.46
C MET A 85 -2.82 4.57 7.10
N VAL A 86 -1.91 4.32 6.14
CA VAL A 86 -0.90 5.30 5.70
C VAL A 86 -1.58 6.51 5.07
N THR A 87 -2.57 6.30 4.20
CA THR A 87 -3.31 7.40 3.56
C THR A 87 -4.05 8.26 4.59
N SER A 88 -4.65 7.65 5.61
CA SER A 88 -5.33 8.37 6.69
C SER A 88 -4.33 9.17 7.55
N ALA A 89 -3.19 8.57 7.92
CA ALA A 89 -2.14 9.29 8.64
C ALA A 89 -1.56 10.45 7.81
N CYS A 90 -1.49 10.30 6.49
CA CYS A 90 -1.09 11.37 5.59
C CYS A 90 -2.17 12.44 5.44
N HIS A 91 -3.46 12.09 5.50
CA HIS A 91 -4.54 13.06 5.44
C HIS A 91 -4.36 14.14 6.52
N ASP A 92 -4.01 13.75 7.74
CA ASP A 92 -3.72 14.70 8.83
C ASP A 92 -2.51 15.60 8.56
N LEU A 93 -1.53 15.14 7.77
CA LEU A 93 -0.37 15.93 7.34
C LEU A 93 -0.69 16.89 6.17
N PHE A 94 -1.71 16.58 5.38
CA PHE A 94 -2.10 17.35 4.18
C PHE A 94 -3.35 18.22 4.36
N ILE A 95 -4.07 18.12 5.49
CA ILE A 95 -5.02 19.17 5.89
C ILE A 95 -4.17 20.41 6.24
N PRO A 96 -4.28 21.52 5.48
CA PRO A 96 -3.65 22.75 5.90
C PRO A 96 -4.26 23.12 7.24
N VAL A 97 -3.43 23.28 8.27
CA VAL A 97 -3.83 23.89 9.54
C VAL A 97 -4.63 25.13 9.18
N GLN A 98 -5.95 25.10 9.39
CA GLN A 98 -6.73 26.33 9.37
C GLN A 98 -6.21 27.14 10.55
N HIS A 99 -5.32 28.07 10.25
CA HIS A 99 -5.07 29.20 11.12
C HIS A 99 -6.39 29.98 11.16
N ASP A 100 -7.21 29.69 12.16
CA ASP A 100 -8.33 30.54 12.54
C ASP A 100 -7.78 31.94 12.82
N LYS A 101 -8.42 32.93 12.19
CA LYS A 101 -8.17 34.36 12.36
C LYS A 101 -8.81 34.89 13.63
#